data_AF-A0Y938-F1
#
_entry.id   AF-A0Y938-F1
#
_cell.length_a   1.000
_cell.length_b   1.000
_cell.length_c   1.000
_cell.angle_alpha   90.00
_cell.angle_beta   90.00
_cell.angle_gamma   90.00
#
_symmetry.space_group_name_H-M   'P 1'
#
loop_
_entity.id
_entity.type
_entity.pdbx_description
1 polymer ?
#
loop_
_entity_poly.entity_id
_entity_poly.type
_entity_poly.pdbx_seq_one_letter_code
_entity_poly.pdbx_strand_id
1 'polypeptide(L)'
;MDDIIDAEEQILLSLDPEFRQFLLRVSDVVCGSIEPVTVADVNSHTYLPEVAAMAWSLGVSRELIPVCEYQGGYYCADEVGEVVYWKDGEASDEEPWADVWQWAEGVWLDS
;
A
#
# COMPACT_ATOMS: atom_id res chain seq x y z
N MET A 1 -2.60 -2.44 17.27
CA MET A 1 -2.00 -1.07 17.33
C MET A 1 -0.50 -1.20 17.38
N ASP A 2 0.04 -2.15 18.17
CA ASP A 2 1.45 -2.55 18.08
C ASP A 2 1.86 -2.96 16.66
N ASP A 3 1.02 -3.73 15.93
CA ASP A 3 1.39 -4.22 14.58
C ASP A 3 1.68 -3.11 13.55
N ILE A 4 0.99 -1.97 13.65
CA ILE A 4 1.26 -0.80 12.80
C ILE A 4 2.60 -0.19 13.16
N ILE A 5 2.87 -0.03 14.46
CA ILE A 5 4.12 0.55 14.94
C ILE A 5 5.29 -0.36 14.55
N ASP A 6 5.16 -1.67 14.75
CA ASP A 6 6.15 -2.66 14.36
C ASP A 6 6.42 -2.64 12.85
N ALA A 7 5.37 -2.47 12.03
CA ALA A 7 5.54 -2.31 10.59
C ALA A 7 6.30 -1.02 10.26
N GLU A 8 5.90 0.12 10.81
CA GLU A 8 6.57 1.43 10.63
C GLU A 8 8.05 1.41 11.03
N GLU A 9 8.38 0.75 12.14
CA GLU A 9 9.76 0.59 12.58
C GLU A 9 10.57 -0.29 11.62
N GLN A 10 9.99 -1.38 11.11
CA GLN A 10 10.64 -2.23 10.10
C GLN A 10 10.88 -1.48 8.78
N ILE A 11 9.89 -0.70 8.35
CA ILE A 11 9.97 0.08 7.11
C ILE A 11 10.62 1.44 7.31
N LEU A 12 11.04 1.82 8.53
CA LEU A 12 11.67 3.11 8.86
C LEU A 12 10.95 4.33 8.27
N LEU A 13 9.61 4.27 8.22
CA LEU A 13 8.74 5.31 7.69
C LEU A 13 7.48 5.41 8.50
N SER A 14 6.94 6.62 8.55
CA SER A 14 5.60 6.87 9.07
C SER A 14 4.57 6.68 7.96
N LEU A 15 3.52 5.95 8.26
CA LEU A 15 2.30 5.88 7.46
C LEU A 15 1.44 7.12 7.71
N ASP A 16 0.86 7.61 6.63
CA ASP A 16 -0.21 8.61 6.67
C ASP A 16 -1.37 8.13 7.58
N PRO A 17 -2.03 9.04 8.34
CA PRO A 17 -3.13 8.68 9.24
C PRO A 17 -4.28 7.92 8.58
N GLU A 18 -4.66 8.25 7.34
CA GLU A 18 -5.74 7.56 6.62
C GLU A 18 -5.29 6.15 6.21
N PHE A 19 -4.04 5.99 5.78
CA PHE A 19 -3.50 4.65 5.48
C PHE A 19 -3.42 3.77 6.75
N ARG A 20 -3.02 4.34 7.90
CA ARG A 20 -3.11 3.62 9.18
C ARG A 20 -4.53 3.18 9.50
N GLN A 21 -5.51 4.06 9.31
CA GLN A 21 -6.91 3.72 9.55
C GLN A 21 -7.39 2.63 8.62
N PHE A 22 -7.03 2.68 7.34
CA PHE A 22 -7.33 1.63 6.37
C PHE A 22 -6.80 0.27 6.83
N LEU A 23 -5.52 0.21 7.23
CA LEU A 23 -4.89 -1.02 7.72
C LEU A 23 -5.58 -1.57 8.97
N LEU A 24 -5.98 -0.71 9.90
CA LEU A 24 -6.65 -1.10 11.14
C LEU A 24 -8.12 -1.52 10.98
N ARG A 25 -8.76 -1.18 9.86
CA ARG A 25 -10.21 -1.31 9.70
C ARG A 25 -10.63 -2.33 8.67
N VAL A 26 -9.93 -2.36 7.53
CA VAL A 26 -10.41 -3.07 6.34
C VAL A 26 -9.33 -3.84 5.59
N SER A 27 -8.04 -3.70 5.91
CA SER A 27 -6.98 -4.36 5.12
C SER A 27 -7.00 -5.89 5.12
N ASP A 28 -7.67 -6.51 6.10
CA ASP A 28 -7.87 -7.95 6.21
C ASP A 28 -9.18 -8.44 5.56
N VAL A 29 -9.98 -7.51 5.02
CA VAL A 29 -11.17 -7.85 4.25
C VAL A 29 -10.70 -8.39 2.90
N VAL A 30 -11.17 -9.59 2.53
CA VAL A 30 -11.00 -10.10 1.17
C VAL A 30 -12.22 -9.67 0.36
N CYS A 31 -12.02 -8.72 -0.55
CA CYS A 31 -13.05 -8.21 -1.45
C CYS A 31 -12.47 -8.04 -2.87
N GLY A 32 -13.29 -8.23 -3.90
CA GLY A 32 -12.87 -8.06 -5.29
C GLY A 32 -11.85 -9.11 -5.76
N SER A 33 -10.97 -8.69 -6.69
CA SER A 33 -9.93 -9.53 -7.30
C SER A 33 -8.50 -9.14 -6.92
N ILE A 34 -8.32 -8.13 -6.06
CA ILE A 34 -7.03 -7.62 -5.60
C ILE A 34 -6.94 -7.65 -4.08
N GLU A 35 -5.71 -7.79 -3.57
CA GLU A 35 -5.43 -7.95 -2.14
C GLU A 35 -4.51 -6.81 -1.66
N PRO A 36 -5.04 -5.83 -0.91
CA PRO A 36 -4.22 -4.78 -0.31
C PRO A 36 -3.20 -5.34 0.68
N VAL A 37 -2.16 -4.56 0.98
CA VAL A 37 -1.20 -4.89 2.02
C VAL A 37 -1.86 -4.93 3.39
N THR A 38 -1.35 -5.80 4.27
CA THR A 38 -1.79 -5.96 5.65
C THR A 38 -0.60 -5.92 6.60
N VAL A 39 -0.87 -5.61 7.87
CA VAL A 39 0.13 -5.69 8.97
C VAL A 39 -0.20 -6.79 9.98
N ALA A 40 -1.31 -7.52 9.80
CA ALA A 40 -1.84 -8.41 10.82
C ALA A 40 -1.14 -9.79 10.88
N ASP A 41 -0.58 -10.28 9.76
CA ASP A 41 0.14 -11.56 9.70
C ASP A 41 1.46 -11.40 8.95
N VAL A 42 2.56 -11.60 9.67
CA VAL A 42 3.94 -11.52 9.15
C VAL A 42 4.26 -12.58 8.09
N ASN A 43 3.47 -13.66 8.02
CA ASN A 43 3.64 -14.72 7.03
C ASN A 43 2.72 -14.53 5.81
N SER A 44 1.89 -13.48 5.79
CA SER A 44 1.05 -13.15 4.65
C SER A 44 1.92 -12.72 3.46
N HIS A 45 1.56 -13.12 2.25
CA HIS A 45 2.18 -12.59 1.03
C HIS A 45 1.91 -11.10 0.83
N THR A 46 0.89 -10.56 1.50
CA THR A 46 0.56 -9.13 1.52
C THR A 46 1.14 -8.40 2.74
N TYR A 47 2.05 -9.01 3.51
CA TYR A 47 2.65 -8.36 4.68
C TYR A 47 3.44 -7.11 4.27
N LEU A 48 2.99 -5.94 4.75
CA LEU A 48 3.48 -4.63 4.30
C LEU A 48 5.02 -4.51 4.28
N PRO A 49 5.76 -4.85 5.35
CA PRO A 49 7.22 -4.75 5.33
C PRO A 49 7.90 -5.56 4.23
N GLU A 50 7.41 -6.77 3.94
CA GLU A 50 7.97 -7.64 2.89
C GLU A 50 7.61 -7.11 1.51
N VAL A 51 6.36 -6.69 1.30
CA VAL A 51 5.91 -6.09 0.04
C VAL A 51 6.67 -4.79 -0.24
N ALA A 52 6.92 -3.96 0.78
CA ALA A 52 7.72 -2.75 0.67
C ALA A 52 9.17 -3.05 0.28
N ALA A 53 9.81 -4.01 0.96
CA ALA A 53 11.16 -4.44 0.61
C ALA A 53 11.26 -4.92 -0.84
N MET A 54 10.28 -5.70 -1.31
CA MET A 54 10.21 -6.17 -2.69
C MET A 54 10.05 -5.02 -3.68
N ALA A 55 9.04 -4.16 -3.47
CA ALA A 55 8.75 -3.02 -4.32
C ALA A 55 9.97 -2.08 -4.48
N TRP A 56 10.66 -1.75 -3.38
CA TRP A 56 11.87 -0.93 -3.43
C TRP A 56 13.04 -1.63 -4.13
N SER A 57 13.17 -2.95 -3.97
CA SER A 57 14.19 -3.72 -4.71
C SER A 57 13.97 -3.69 -6.22
N LEU A 58 12.73 -3.49 -6.66
CA LEU A 58 12.33 -3.36 -8.06
C LEU A 58 12.44 -1.92 -8.59
N GLY A 59 12.70 -0.94 -7.73
CA GLY A 59 12.96 0.45 -8.12
C GLY A 59 11.89 1.46 -7.70
N VAL A 60 10.88 1.06 -6.93
CA VAL A 60 9.95 2.01 -6.29
C VAL A 60 10.74 2.96 -5.38
N SER A 61 10.43 4.26 -5.40
CA SER A 61 11.06 5.24 -4.52
C SER A 61 10.87 4.84 -3.06
N ARG A 62 11.87 5.11 -2.22
CA ARG A 62 11.79 4.78 -0.79
C ARG A 62 10.70 5.56 -0.07
N GLU A 63 10.31 6.72 -0.59
CA GLU A 63 9.24 7.59 -0.04
C GLU A 63 7.83 7.09 -0.40
N LEU A 64 7.73 6.15 -1.34
CA LEU A 64 6.48 5.53 -1.75
C LEU A 64 6.28 4.20 -1.03
N ILE A 65 5.16 4.07 -0.32
CA ILE A 65 4.81 2.91 0.47
C ILE A 65 3.75 2.10 -0.29
N PRO A 66 3.98 0.83 -0.63
CA PRO A 66 3.02 0.06 -1.41
C PRO A 66 1.71 -0.15 -0.64
N VAL A 67 0.60 0.06 -1.34
CA VAL A 67 -0.77 -0.19 -0.91
C VAL A 67 -1.26 -1.53 -1.44
N CYS A 68 -0.95 -1.85 -2.70
CA CYS A 68 -1.40 -3.09 -3.35
C CYS A 68 -0.52 -3.42 -4.56
N GLU A 69 -0.11 -4.67 -4.70
CA GLU A 69 0.43 -5.16 -5.97
C GLU A 69 -0.71 -5.34 -6.99
N TYR A 70 -0.52 -4.88 -8.22
CA TYR A 70 -1.53 -5.01 -9.26
C TYR A 70 -0.89 -5.08 -10.65
N GLN A 71 -1.25 -6.10 -11.44
CA GLN A 71 -0.81 -6.28 -12.84
C GLN A 71 0.71 -6.05 -13.11
N GLY A 72 1.56 -6.52 -12.19
CA GLY A 72 3.01 -6.39 -12.27
C GLY A 72 3.56 -4.99 -11.95
N GLY A 73 2.73 -4.12 -11.37
CA GLY A 73 3.10 -2.85 -10.76
C GLY A 73 2.57 -2.76 -9.32
N TYR A 74 2.68 -1.57 -8.73
CA TYR A 74 2.25 -1.30 -7.36
C TYR A 74 1.45 -0.01 -7.31
N TYR A 75 0.29 -0.03 -6.66
CA TYR A 75 -0.26 1.19 -6.09
C TYR A 75 0.55 1.54 -4.85
N CYS A 76 0.97 2.80 -4.72
CA CYS A 76 1.80 3.28 -3.63
C CYS A 76 1.25 4.59 -3.08
N ALA A 77 1.23 4.72 -1.75
CA ALA A 77 0.93 5.96 -1.05
C ALA A 77 2.21 6.76 -0.80
N ASP A 78 2.15 8.08 -0.97
CA ASP A 78 3.23 9.01 -0.63
C ASP A 78 3.13 9.53 0.83
N GLU A 79 3.98 10.50 1.18
CA GLU A 79 4.04 11.07 2.53
C GLU A 79 2.79 11.89 2.92
N VAL A 80 1.99 12.35 1.95
CA VAL A 80 0.75 13.10 2.17
C VAL A 80 -0.50 12.23 2.01
N GLY A 81 -0.32 10.94 1.68
CA GLY A 81 -1.38 9.95 1.53
C GLY A 81 -1.90 9.78 0.10
N GLU A 82 -1.39 10.52 -0.87
CA GLU A 82 -1.79 10.39 -2.27
C GLU A 82 -1.35 9.03 -2.82
N VAL A 83 -2.25 8.32 -3.51
CA VAL A 83 -1.99 6.99 -4.07
C VAL A 83 -1.76 7.09 -5.57
N VAL A 84 -0.55 6.72 -5.99
CA VAL A 84 -0.12 6.68 -7.39
C VAL A 84 0.12 5.24 -7.84
N TYR A 85 0.10 4.99 -9.15
CA TYR A 85 0.43 3.68 -9.70
C TYR A 85 1.85 3.68 -10.26
N TRP A 86 2.71 2.80 -9.74
CA TRP A 86 4.08 2.61 -10.21
C TRP A 86 4.20 1.34 -11.05
N LYS A 87 4.88 1.44 -12.19
CA LYS A 87 5.22 0.30 -13.03
C LYS A 87 6.45 0.58 -13.89
N ASP A 88 7.29 -0.44 -14.11
CA ASP A 88 8.43 -0.39 -15.03
C ASP A 88 9.41 0.78 -14.78
N GLY A 89 9.55 1.20 -13.52
CA GLY A 89 10.48 2.27 -13.10
C GLY A 89 9.86 3.67 -13.05
N GLU A 90 8.59 3.82 -13.43
CA GLU A 90 7.91 5.12 -13.49
C GLU A 90 6.65 5.10 -12.62
N ALA A 91 6.43 6.18 -11.86
CA ALA A 91 5.13 6.46 -11.24
C ALA A 91 4.27 7.23 -12.25
N SER A 92 3.03 6.79 -12.43
CA SER A 92 2.05 7.46 -13.28
C SER A 92 1.17 8.40 -12.46
N ASP A 93 1.09 9.64 -12.94
CA ASP A 93 0.19 10.69 -12.45
C ASP A 93 -1.12 10.75 -13.26
N GLU A 94 -1.43 9.73 -14.08
CA GLU A 94 -2.64 9.74 -14.91
C GLU A 94 -3.93 9.50 -14.09
N GLU A 95 -3.85 8.73 -13.00
CA GLU A 95 -4.97 8.45 -12.10
C GLU A 95 -4.53 8.43 -10.61
N PRO A 96 -3.98 9.53 -10.08
CA PRO A 96 -3.68 9.63 -8.65
C PRO A 96 -4.98 9.71 -7.86
N TRP A 97 -5.04 8.99 -6.75
CA TRP A 97 -6.15 9.06 -5.79
C TRP A 97 -5.72 9.91 -4.60
N ALA A 98 -6.58 10.80 -4.13
CA ALA A 98 -6.18 11.74 -3.07
C ALA A 98 -5.83 11.04 -1.74
N ASP A 99 -6.40 9.84 -1.53
CA ASP A 99 -6.12 9.00 -0.37
C ASP A 99 -6.42 7.52 -0.67
N VAL A 100 -6.06 6.66 0.29
CA VAL A 100 -6.28 5.21 0.22
C VAL A 100 -7.76 4.82 0.15
N TRP A 101 -8.69 5.63 0.65
CA TRP A 101 -10.12 5.33 0.63
C TRP A 101 -10.70 5.56 -0.75
N GLN A 102 -10.32 6.65 -1.41
CA GLN A 102 -10.71 6.90 -2.79
C GLN A 102 -10.17 5.82 -3.73
N TRP A 103 -8.91 5.40 -3.53
CA TRP A 103 -8.35 4.24 -4.22
C TRP A 103 -9.17 2.97 -3.94
N ALA A 104 -9.51 2.70 -2.69
CA ALA A 104 -10.30 1.54 -2.32
C ALA A 104 -11.69 1.54 -2.97
N GLU A 105 -12.37 2.68 -3.01
CA GLU A 105 -13.68 2.79 -3.67
C GLU A 105 -13.58 2.64 -5.19
N GLY A 106 -12.64 3.32 -5.83
CA GLY A 106 -12.55 3.38 -7.30
C GLY A 106 -11.83 2.21 -7.97
N VAL A 107 -10.97 1.50 -7.23
CA VAL A 107 -10.18 0.39 -7.76
C VAL A 107 -10.52 -0.91 -7.06
N TRP A 108 -10.51 -0.94 -5.73
CA TRP A 108 -10.63 -2.19 -5.00
C TRP A 108 -12.05 -2.74 -4.98
N LEU A 109 -13.05 -1.92 -4.64
CA LEU A 109 -14.45 -2.34 -4.57
C LEU A 109 -15.08 -2.56 -5.95
N ASP A 110 -14.55 -1.90 -6.99
CA ASP A 110 -14.99 -2.03 -8.38
C ASP A 110 -14.20 -3.12 -9.17
N SER A 111 -13.40 -3.94 -8.48
CA SER A 111 -12.56 -5.02 -9.07
C SER A 111 -13.19 -6.41 -9.20
#